data_AF-A0A8H4JHN3-F1
#
_entry.id   AF-A0A8H4JHN3-F1
#
_cell.length_a   1.000
_cell.length_b   1.000
_cell.length_c   1.000
_cell.angle_alpha   90.00
_cell.angle_beta   90.00
_cell.angle_gamma   90.00
#
_symmetry.space_group_name_H-M   'P 1'
#
loop_
_entity.id
_entity.type
_entity.pdbx_description
1 polymer ?
#
loop_
_entity_poly.entity_id
_entity_poly.type
_entity_poly.pdbx_seq_one_letter_code
_entity_poly.pdbx_strand_id
1 'polypeptide(L)'
;MAEQADENDNKITECTFPPGSRRVEYKDLDPAQKELEHIFATMKHDPTGMGISHLGRDGIHRSLTADRDIVDAVPFPPPLIKAMLDRFPYSEESVKVFRGVDGTKTPKEQWYKPLPGTLPPPLEEKHREEAKEGQEDYRKWYEERMKKVEAGIFERRAVCLMSDHDLGPEAMATKLGRP
;
A
#
# COMPACT_ATOMS: atom_id res chain seq x y z
N MET A 1 -12.30 -4.93 -48.73
CA MET A 1 -13.51 -4.62 -47.94
C MET A 1 -13.07 -4.57 -46.50
N ALA A 2 -13.48 -3.53 -45.80
CA ALA A 2 -12.82 -2.99 -44.63
C ALA A 2 -12.77 -3.93 -43.41
N GLU A 3 -11.58 -3.97 -42.83
CA GLU A 3 -11.23 -4.35 -41.47
C GLU A 3 -12.08 -3.53 -40.48
N GLN A 4 -12.91 -4.19 -39.68
CA GLN A 4 -13.56 -3.56 -38.54
C GLN A 4 -12.65 -3.80 -37.33
N ALA A 5 -11.85 -2.80 -37.01
CA ALA A 5 -11.19 -2.67 -35.72
C ALA A 5 -12.28 -2.59 -34.65
N ASP A 6 -12.25 -3.52 -33.70
CA ASP A 6 -13.06 -3.50 -32.49
C ASP A 6 -12.68 -2.25 -31.68
N GLU A 7 -13.54 -1.25 -31.78
CA GLU A 7 -13.48 0.02 -31.08
C GLU A 7 -13.86 -0.22 -29.60
N ASN A 8 -12.97 -0.86 -28.84
CA ASN A 8 -13.05 -1.00 -27.37
C ASN A 8 -11.88 -0.27 -26.69
N ASP A 9 -11.53 0.90 -27.21
CA ASP A 9 -10.62 1.81 -26.55
C ASP A 9 -11.37 2.63 -25.48
N ASN A 10 -10.94 2.45 -24.23
CA ASN A 10 -11.02 3.43 -23.17
C ASN A 10 -12.40 3.87 -22.65
N LYS A 11 -12.95 3.05 -21.73
CA LYS A 11 -13.47 3.56 -20.44
C LYS A 11 -13.70 2.40 -19.46
N ILE A 12 -12.61 1.82 -18.93
CA ILE A 12 -12.72 1.05 -17.69
C ILE A 12 -12.94 2.08 -16.56
N THR A 13 -14.18 2.52 -16.40
CA THR A 13 -14.61 3.48 -15.35
C THR A 13 -14.72 2.85 -13.97
N GLU A 14 -14.69 1.53 -13.91
CA GLU A 14 -14.90 0.76 -12.69
C GLU A 14 -13.67 -0.07 -12.35
N CYS A 15 -13.26 0.00 -11.09
CA CYS A 15 -12.25 -0.87 -10.56
C CYS A 15 -12.80 -2.29 -10.53
N THR A 16 -12.15 -3.21 -11.27
CA THR A 16 -12.60 -4.60 -11.42
C THR A 16 -12.57 -5.37 -10.10
N PHE A 17 -11.79 -4.90 -9.12
CA PHE A 17 -11.67 -5.54 -7.81
C PHE A 17 -11.19 -4.53 -6.76
N PRO A 18 -11.83 -4.42 -5.58
CA PRO A 18 -13.12 -5.00 -5.14
C PRO A 18 -14.35 -4.15 -5.58
N PRO A 19 -15.56 -4.74 -5.64
CA PRO A 19 -16.78 -4.08 -6.15
C PRO A 19 -17.20 -2.87 -5.28
N GLY A 20 -17.63 -1.79 -5.93
CA GLY A 20 -18.03 -0.54 -5.26
C GLY A 20 -16.92 0.49 -5.08
N SER A 21 -15.71 0.21 -5.57
CA SER A 21 -14.60 1.17 -5.55
C SER A 21 -14.68 2.18 -6.70
N ARG A 22 -14.48 3.45 -6.36
CA ARG A 22 -14.37 4.55 -7.31
C ARG A 22 -12.95 4.59 -7.87
N ARG A 23 -12.82 4.43 -9.18
CA ARG A 23 -11.56 4.69 -9.89
C ARG A 23 -11.29 6.18 -9.91
N VAL A 24 -10.11 6.59 -9.44
CA VAL A 24 -9.63 7.96 -9.51
C VAL A 24 -8.33 7.98 -10.30
N GLU A 25 -8.32 8.74 -11.39
CA GLU A 25 -7.14 8.90 -12.23
C GLU A 25 -6.05 9.67 -11.48
N TYR A 26 -4.78 9.39 -11.80
CA TYR A 26 -3.65 9.95 -11.06
C TYR A 26 -3.68 11.49 -10.96
N LYS A 27 -4.18 12.17 -12.00
CA LYS A 27 -4.25 13.64 -12.03
C LYS A 27 -5.16 14.20 -10.91
N ASP A 28 -6.26 13.53 -10.67
CA ASP A 28 -7.33 13.92 -9.74
C ASP A 28 -7.15 13.31 -8.33
N LEU A 29 -6.10 12.52 -8.11
CA LEU A 29 -5.77 11.99 -6.79
C LEU A 29 -5.36 13.10 -5.82
N ASP A 30 -5.82 12.95 -4.57
CA ASP A 30 -5.34 13.70 -3.43
C ASP A 30 -3.80 13.59 -3.32
N PRO A 31 -3.08 14.65 -2.92
CA PRO A 31 -1.63 14.60 -2.70
C PRO A 31 -1.20 13.40 -1.83
N ALA A 32 -1.93 13.05 -0.78
CA ALA A 32 -1.59 11.90 0.06
C ALA A 32 -1.70 10.56 -0.71
N GLN A 33 -2.67 10.43 -1.62
CA GLN A 33 -2.78 9.24 -2.47
C GLN A 33 -1.65 9.16 -3.50
N LYS A 34 -1.22 10.30 -4.06
CA LYS A 34 -0.07 10.38 -4.97
C LYS A 34 1.22 9.98 -4.27
N GLU A 35 1.43 10.48 -3.05
CA GLU A 35 2.59 10.10 -2.25
C GLU A 35 2.56 8.63 -1.85
N LEU A 36 1.39 8.10 -1.47
CA LEU A 36 1.24 6.68 -1.16
C LEU A 36 1.55 5.79 -2.37
N GLU A 37 1.09 6.19 -3.56
CA GLU A 37 1.40 5.49 -4.82
C GLU A 37 2.91 5.56 -5.11
N HIS A 38 3.52 6.73 -4.95
CA HIS A 38 4.97 6.89 -5.08
C HIS A 38 5.76 5.97 -4.13
N ILE A 39 5.35 5.89 -2.86
CA ILE A 39 5.97 4.98 -1.89
C ILE A 39 5.79 3.53 -2.34
N PHE A 40 4.60 3.11 -2.76
CA PHE A 40 4.37 1.73 -3.18
C PHE A 40 5.15 1.34 -4.43
N ALA A 41 5.38 2.27 -5.37
CA ALA A 41 6.19 1.95 -6.52
C ALA A 41 7.69 1.99 -6.25
N THR A 42 8.16 2.74 -5.26
CA THR A 42 9.59 2.84 -4.88
C THR A 42 10.03 1.85 -3.80
N MET A 43 9.10 1.35 -3.00
CA MET A 43 9.35 0.41 -1.92
C MET A 43 9.88 -0.92 -2.45
N LYS A 44 10.88 -1.48 -1.76
CA LYS A 44 11.39 -2.81 -2.04
C LYS A 44 10.43 -3.86 -1.51
N HIS A 45 10.10 -4.82 -2.37
CA HIS A 45 9.31 -5.98 -2.01
C HIS A 45 10.16 -7.25 -2.06
N ASP A 46 9.60 -8.31 -1.51
CA ASP A 46 10.20 -9.63 -1.64
C ASP A 46 10.23 -10.04 -3.13
N PRO A 47 11.41 -10.31 -3.72
CA PRO A 47 11.53 -10.68 -5.13
C PRO A 47 10.87 -12.03 -5.45
N THR A 48 10.53 -12.78 -4.42
CA THR A 48 9.85 -14.07 -4.48
C THR A 48 8.33 -13.94 -4.63
N GLY A 49 7.77 -12.74 -4.41
CA GLY A 49 6.33 -12.50 -4.47
C GLY A 49 5.52 -13.16 -3.36
N MET A 50 6.19 -13.79 -2.40
CA MET A 50 5.59 -14.44 -1.22
C MET A 50 5.56 -13.52 0.00
N GLY A 51 6.09 -12.32 -0.15
CA GLY A 51 6.03 -11.27 0.84
C GLY A 51 4.65 -10.67 1.00
N ILE A 52 4.46 -9.96 2.11
CA ILE A 52 3.23 -9.24 2.41
C ILE A 52 3.55 -7.78 2.75
N SER A 53 2.66 -6.89 2.35
CA SER A 53 2.69 -5.49 2.80
C SER A 53 1.81 -5.36 4.04
N HIS A 54 2.35 -4.89 5.14
CA HIS A 54 1.65 -4.79 6.42
C HIS A 54 1.77 -3.40 7.02
N LEU A 55 0.63 -2.75 7.27
CA LEU A 55 0.56 -1.53 8.06
C LEU A 55 0.38 -1.89 9.54
N GLY A 56 1.42 -1.65 10.34
CA GLY A 56 1.37 -1.86 11.77
C GLY A 56 0.54 -0.80 12.50
N ARG A 57 0.04 -1.13 13.69
CA ARG A 57 -0.72 -0.19 14.57
C ARG A 57 0.13 0.99 15.04
N ASP A 58 1.45 0.85 14.91
CA ASP A 58 2.47 1.88 15.14
C ASP A 58 2.60 2.88 13.98
N GLY A 59 1.78 2.76 12.93
CA GLY A 59 1.76 3.68 11.79
C GLY A 59 2.87 3.44 10.78
N ILE A 60 3.59 2.33 10.87
CA ILE A 60 4.67 1.98 9.95
C ILE A 60 4.19 0.94 8.95
N HIS A 61 4.33 1.26 7.67
CA HIS A 61 4.12 0.34 6.59
C HIS A 61 5.39 -0.46 6.32
N ARG A 62 5.31 -1.79 6.41
CA ARG A 62 6.44 -2.72 6.25
C ARG A 62 6.18 -3.66 5.09
N SER A 63 7.18 -3.84 4.23
CA SER A 63 7.23 -4.96 3.31
C SER A 63 7.97 -6.10 3.97
N LEU A 64 7.28 -7.24 4.12
CA LEU A 64 7.78 -8.43 4.79
C LEU A 64 8.03 -9.55 3.77
N THR A 65 9.00 -10.42 4.03
CA THR A 65 9.20 -11.66 3.25
C THR A 65 8.24 -12.78 3.69
N ALA A 66 8.31 -13.93 3.02
CA ALA A 66 7.63 -15.16 3.42
C ALA A 66 7.95 -15.60 4.87
N ASP A 67 9.11 -15.22 5.40
CA ASP A 67 9.58 -15.54 6.76
C ASP A 67 9.35 -14.41 7.77
N ARG A 68 8.66 -13.33 7.34
CA ARG A 68 8.33 -12.13 8.16
C ARG A 68 9.58 -11.31 8.49
N ASP A 69 10.63 -11.47 7.69
CA ASP A 69 11.77 -10.56 7.70
C ASP A 69 11.41 -9.26 7.00
N ILE A 70 11.90 -8.13 7.50
CA ILE A 70 11.53 -6.81 7.01
C ILE A 70 12.45 -6.42 5.87
N VAL A 71 11.91 -6.41 4.65
CA VAL A 71 12.62 -5.98 3.44
C VAL A 71 12.77 -4.46 3.43
N ASP A 72 11.66 -3.78 3.69
CA ASP A 72 11.58 -2.32 3.64
C ASP A 72 10.52 -1.82 4.61
N ALA A 73 10.69 -0.60 5.12
CA ALA A 73 9.79 -0.01 6.09
C ALA A 73 9.74 1.50 5.91
N VAL A 74 8.53 2.04 5.82
CA VAL A 74 8.27 3.47 5.66
C VAL A 74 7.25 3.93 6.70
N PRO A 75 7.55 4.99 7.46
CA PRO A 75 6.61 5.57 8.41
C PRO A 75 5.51 6.30 7.65
N PHE A 76 4.25 6.02 7.96
CA PHE A 76 3.14 6.76 7.37
C PHE A 76 2.69 7.86 8.33
N PRO A 77 2.72 9.14 7.91
CA PRO A 77 2.01 10.18 8.63
C PRO A 77 0.49 9.94 8.50
N PRO A 78 -0.34 10.53 9.38
CA PRO A 78 -1.79 10.38 9.38
C PRO A 78 -2.47 10.51 8.01
N PRO A 79 -2.13 11.48 7.13
CA PRO A 79 -2.72 11.55 5.79
C PRO A 79 -2.43 10.32 4.92
N LEU A 80 -1.24 9.70 5.02
CA LEU A 80 -0.92 8.47 4.28
C LEU A 80 -1.62 7.24 4.87
N ILE A 81 -1.78 7.20 6.19
CA ILE A 81 -2.57 6.17 6.86
C ILE A 81 -4.02 6.24 6.38
N LYS A 82 -4.62 7.45 6.35
CA LYS A 82 -5.95 7.66 5.77
C LYS A 82 -6.00 7.19 4.32
N ALA A 83 -5.05 7.65 3.49
CA ALA A 83 -4.99 7.28 2.07
C ALA A 83 -4.89 5.76 1.86
N MET A 84 -4.19 5.05 2.75
CA MET A 84 -4.12 3.59 2.72
C MET A 84 -5.46 2.96 3.10
N LEU A 85 -6.11 3.45 4.16
CA LEU A 85 -7.42 2.95 4.60
C LEU A 85 -8.52 3.19 3.55
N ASP A 86 -8.50 4.34 2.87
CA ASP A 86 -9.46 4.66 1.80
C ASP A 86 -9.45 3.64 0.65
N ARG A 87 -8.39 2.82 0.51
CA ARG A 87 -8.30 1.74 -0.48
C ARG A 87 -8.98 0.44 -0.04
N PHE A 88 -9.43 0.36 1.21
CA PHE A 88 -10.09 -0.80 1.82
C PHE A 88 -11.56 -0.49 2.15
N PRO A 89 -12.41 -1.51 2.40
CA PRO A 89 -13.77 -1.25 2.87
C PRO A 89 -13.75 -0.49 4.19
N TYR A 90 -14.76 0.37 4.39
CA TYR A 90 -14.91 1.11 5.63
C TYR A 90 -15.00 0.16 6.82
N SER A 91 -14.22 0.45 7.86
CA SER A 91 -14.21 -0.30 9.11
C SER A 91 -14.04 0.66 10.28
N GLU A 92 -15.06 0.74 11.13
CA GLU A 92 -15.01 1.54 12.37
C GLU A 92 -13.85 1.11 13.28
N GLU A 93 -13.52 -0.18 13.30
CA GLU A 93 -12.39 -0.70 14.07
C GLU A 93 -11.07 -0.15 13.55
N SER A 94 -10.92 -0.08 12.22
CA SER A 94 -9.74 0.53 11.60
C SER A 94 -9.63 2.01 11.94
N VAL A 95 -10.74 2.76 11.88
CA VAL A 95 -10.75 4.17 12.29
C VAL A 95 -10.34 4.33 13.75
N LYS A 96 -10.88 3.50 14.67
CA LYS A 96 -10.54 3.55 16.10
C LYS A 96 -9.08 3.19 16.37
N VAL A 97 -8.53 2.20 15.67
CA VAL A 97 -7.14 1.76 15.83
C VAL A 97 -6.15 2.78 15.30
N PHE A 98 -6.45 3.41 14.16
CA PHE A 98 -5.54 4.33 13.48
C PHE A 98 -5.77 5.81 13.81
N ARG A 99 -6.82 6.14 14.57
CA ARG A 99 -7.05 7.52 15.05
C ARG A 99 -5.89 7.97 15.95
N GLY A 100 -5.27 9.10 15.58
CA GLY A 100 -4.15 9.68 16.31
C GLY A 100 -2.82 8.93 16.14
N VAL A 101 -2.77 7.88 15.31
CA VAL A 101 -1.55 7.16 14.99
C VAL A 101 -0.72 7.98 14.00
N ASP A 102 0.56 8.14 14.31
CA ASP A 102 1.52 8.86 13.48
C ASP A 102 2.83 8.08 13.45
N GLY A 103 3.14 7.47 12.30
CA GLY A 103 4.34 6.66 12.13
C GLY A 103 5.63 7.48 12.15
N THR A 104 5.58 8.80 11.93
CA THR A 104 6.77 9.66 11.93
C THR A 104 7.32 9.90 13.34
N LYS A 105 6.49 9.69 14.37
CA LYS A 105 6.88 9.75 15.77
C LYS A 105 7.55 8.46 16.26
N THR A 106 7.45 7.38 15.50
CA THR A 106 7.99 6.07 15.89
C THR A 106 9.50 6.01 15.59
N PRO A 107 10.36 5.60 16.55
CA PRO A 107 11.81 5.56 16.35
C PRO A 107 12.20 4.56 15.27
N LYS A 108 13.23 4.90 14.47
CA LYS A 108 13.72 4.07 13.34
C LYS A 108 14.05 2.64 13.71
N GLU A 109 14.53 2.39 14.94
CA GLU A 109 14.80 1.04 15.42
C GLU A 109 13.54 0.16 15.41
N GLN A 110 12.38 0.71 15.75
CA GLN A 110 11.11 -0.02 15.74
C GLN A 110 10.57 -0.26 14.33
N TRP A 111 11.12 0.41 13.31
CA TRP A 111 10.73 0.17 11.92
C TRP A 111 11.15 -1.24 11.49
N TYR A 112 12.38 -1.63 11.84
CA TYR A 112 12.99 -2.92 11.51
C TYR A 112 12.98 -3.92 12.68
N LYS A 113 12.60 -3.50 13.89
CA LYS A 113 12.39 -4.37 15.05
C LYS A 113 11.04 -4.08 15.71
N PRO A 114 9.93 -4.53 15.10
CA PRO A 114 8.62 -4.36 15.69
C PRO A 114 8.51 -5.13 17.01
N LEU A 115 7.61 -4.68 17.87
CA LEU A 115 7.32 -5.37 19.12
C LEU A 115 6.75 -6.78 18.83
N PRO A 116 7.07 -7.78 19.65
CA PRO A 116 6.54 -9.13 19.49
C PRO A 116 5.00 -9.11 19.49
N GLY A 117 4.38 -9.78 18.52
CA GLY A 117 2.93 -9.79 18.32
C GLY A 117 2.37 -8.68 17.39
N THR A 118 3.23 -7.80 16.87
CA THR A 118 2.82 -6.78 15.88
C THR A 118 2.73 -7.36 14.47
N LEU A 119 3.62 -8.31 14.15
CA LEU A 119 3.69 -8.89 12.81
C LEU A 119 2.65 -10.02 12.63
N PRO A 120 2.03 -10.11 11.45
CA PRO A 120 1.16 -11.23 11.11
C PRO A 120 1.94 -12.56 11.06
N PRO A 121 1.27 -13.70 11.27
CA PRO A 121 1.92 -15.02 11.33
C PRO A 121 2.63 -15.38 10.01
N PRO A 122 3.69 -16.23 10.05
CA PRO A 122 4.40 -16.77 8.87
C PRO A 122 3.48 -17.44 7.86
N LEU A 123 3.90 -17.46 6.59
CA LEU A 123 3.07 -18.02 5.52
C LEU A 123 3.07 -19.53 5.71
N GLU A 124 1.88 -20.13 5.83
CA GLU A 124 1.75 -21.58 5.93
C GLU A 124 2.42 -22.27 4.72
N GLU A 125 3.04 -23.41 4.98
CA GLU A 125 3.84 -24.16 4.01
C GLU A 125 3.04 -24.51 2.74
N LYS A 126 1.74 -24.77 2.87
CA LYS A 126 0.84 -25.02 1.75
C LYS A 126 0.79 -23.85 0.75
N HIS A 127 0.65 -22.62 1.25
CA HIS A 127 0.65 -21.42 0.40
C HIS A 127 2.05 -21.12 -0.18
N ARG A 128 3.13 -21.59 0.47
CA ARG A 128 4.49 -21.49 -0.09
C ARG A 128 4.66 -22.39 -1.31
N GLU A 129 4.05 -23.57 -1.33
CA GLU A 129 4.11 -24.47 -2.49
C GLU A 129 3.33 -23.94 -3.68
N GLU A 130 2.13 -23.40 -3.45
CA GLU A 130 1.32 -22.76 -4.50
C GLU A 130 2.03 -21.53 -5.11
N ALA A 131 2.74 -20.75 -4.28
CA ALA A 131 3.48 -19.59 -4.74
C ALA A 131 4.81 -19.92 -5.46
N LYS A 132 5.25 -21.19 -5.49
CA LYS A 132 6.38 -21.59 -6.35
C LYS A 132 5.98 -21.53 -7.83
N GLU A 133 4.71 -21.78 -8.14
CA GLU A 133 4.18 -21.67 -9.49
C GLU A 133 4.07 -20.18 -9.87
N GLY A 134 4.88 -19.73 -10.84
CA GLY A 134 4.96 -18.33 -11.24
C GLY A 134 5.97 -17.48 -10.46
N GLN A 135 6.73 -18.08 -9.53
CA GLN A 135 7.79 -17.39 -8.79
C GLN A 135 8.85 -16.79 -9.73
N GLU A 136 9.24 -17.53 -10.77
CA GLU A 136 10.25 -17.05 -11.73
C GLU A 136 9.74 -15.89 -12.59
N ASP A 137 8.48 -15.96 -13.01
CA ASP A 137 7.83 -14.89 -13.77
C ASP A 137 7.65 -13.63 -12.91
N TYR A 138 7.23 -13.80 -11.65
CA TYR A 138 7.17 -12.70 -10.69
C TYR A 138 8.55 -12.08 -10.46
N ARG A 139 9.59 -12.91 -10.29
CA ARG A 139 10.96 -12.43 -10.09
C ARG A 139 11.43 -11.59 -11.28
N LYS A 140 11.23 -12.06 -12.51
CA LYS A 140 11.56 -11.30 -13.73
C LYS A 140 10.79 -9.99 -13.79
N TRP A 141 9.48 -10.02 -13.54
CA TRP A 141 8.65 -8.82 -13.50
C TRP A 141 9.13 -7.82 -12.44
N TYR A 142 9.51 -8.30 -11.25
CA TYR A 142 10.02 -7.48 -10.15
C TYR A 142 11.37 -6.83 -10.51
N GLU A 143 12.30 -7.58 -11.11
CA GLU A 143 13.59 -7.04 -11.58
C GLU A 143 13.41 -5.96 -12.65
N GLU A 144 12.53 -6.19 -13.62
CA GLU A 144 12.22 -5.19 -14.65
C GLU A 144 11.55 -3.94 -14.07
N ARG A 145 10.63 -4.13 -13.11
CA ARG A 145 10.01 -3.04 -12.37
C ARG A 145 11.06 -2.22 -11.62
N MET A 146 11.98 -2.86 -10.90
CA MET A 146 13.03 -2.16 -10.16
C MET A 146 13.96 -1.36 -11.09
N LYS A 147 14.33 -1.90 -12.25
CA LYS A 147 15.08 -1.15 -13.26
C LYS A 147 14.34 0.10 -13.75
N LYS A 148 13.03 0.01 -13.96
CA LYS A 148 12.20 1.17 -14.34
C LYS A 148 12.17 2.22 -13.24
N VAL A 149 12.01 1.79 -11.99
CA VAL A 149 12.04 2.67 -10.80
C VAL A 149 13.41 3.36 -10.67
N GLU A 150 14.51 2.63 -10.81
CA GLU A 150 15.88 3.18 -10.81
C GLU A 150 16.12 4.16 -11.97
N ALA A 151 15.52 3.90 -13.13
CA ALA A 151 15.53 4.80 -14.28
C ALA A 151 14.56 5.99 -14.13
N GLY A 152 13.82 6.10 -13.02
CA GLY A 152 12.82 7.14 -12.78
C GLY A 152 11.57 7.02 -13.67
N ILE A 153 11.40 5.90 -14.37
CA ILE A 153 10.23 5.59 -15.20
C ILE A 153 9.14 5.03 -14.30
N PHE A 154 8.34 5.94 -13.76
CA PHE A 154 7.28 5.63 -12.82
C PHE A 154 5.91 5.60 -13.52
N GLU A 155 5.27 4.43 -13.55
CA GLU A 155 3.90 4.29 -14.05
C GLU A 155 2.91 4.92 -13.06
N ARG A 156 2.51 6.16 -13.33
CA ARG A 156 1.44 6.85 -12.59
C ARG A 156 0.12 6.13 -12.83
N ARG A 157 -0.33 5.35 -11.85
CA ARG A 157 -1.53 4.52 -11.98
C ARG A 157 -2.76 5.18 -11.37
N ALA A 158 -3.92 4.88 -11.97
CA ALA A 158 -5.20 5.18 -11.34
C ALA A 158 -5.34 4.34 -10.07
N VAL A 159 -5.95 4.90 -9.04
CA VAL A 159 -6.16 4.24 -7.74
C VAL A 159 -7.65 3.99 -7.55
N CYS A 160 -7.95 2.84 -6.96
CA CYS A 160 -9.29 2.46 -6.56
C CYS A 160 -9.52 2.88 -5.11
N LEU A 161 -10.41 3.84 -4.90
CA LEU A 161 -10.84 4.28 -3.57
C LEU A 161 -12.17 3.64 -3.22
N MET A 162 -12.24 2.97 -2.09
CA MET A 162 -13.42 2.25 -1.62
C MET A 162 -14.27 3.08 -0.67
N SER A 163 -13.63 3.86 0.19
CA SER A 163 -14.33 4.67 1.18
C SER A 163 -13.54 5.93 1.50
N ASP A 164 -14.21 6.84 2.21
CA ASP A 164 -13.56 7.97 2.85
C ASP A 164 -13.51 7.68 4.36
N HIS A 165 -12.38 7.16 4.83
CA HIS A 165 -12.19 6.93 6.27
C HIS A 165 -11.91 8.28 6.93
N ASP A 166 -12.93 8.91 7.51
CA ASP A 166 -12.74 10.11 8.32
C ASP A 166 -12.02 9.73 9.63
N LEU A 167 -10.71 9.97 9.68
CA LEU A 167 -9.92 9.80 10.90
C LEU A 167 -10.11 10.96 11.89
N GLY A 168 -10.93 11.97 11.55
CA GLY A 168 -11.24 13.14 12.34
C GLY A 168 -10.05 14.12 12.52
N PRO A 169 -10.32 15.34 13.02
CA PRO A 169 -9.30 16.38 13.21
C PRO A 169 -8.30 16.11 14.35
N GLU A 170 -8.47 15.04 15.14
CA GLU A 170 -7.48 14.66 16.17
C GLU A 170 -6.12 14.26 15.58
N ALA A 171 -6.07 13.89 14.29
CA ALA A 171 -4.82 13.70 13.57
C ALA A 171 -4.06 15.02 13.26
N MET A 172 -4.74 16.17 13.32
CA MET A 172 -4.20 17.47 12.87
C MET A 172 -3.98 18.47 14.01
N ALA A 173 -4.34 18.14 15.25
CA ALA A 173 -4.23 19.05 16.39
C ALA A 173 -3.06 18.68 17.30
N THR A 174 -1.81 18.86 16.83
CA THR A 174 -0.72 19.14 17.77
C THR A 174 -0.49 20.65 17.81
N LYS A 175 -0.58 21.19 19.03
CA LYS A 175 -0.38 22.57 19.50
C LYS A 175 -1.67 23.41 19.48
N LEU A 176 -2.15 23.98 20.59
CA LEU A 176 -1.46 24.64 21.71
C LEU A 176 -2.31 24.57 22.98
N GLY A 177 -1.65 24.48 24.16
CA GLY A 177 -2.28 24.89 25.42
C GLY A 177 -1.90 24.09 26.66
N ARG A 178 -0.68 24.29 27.17
CA ARG A 178 -0.35 24.17 28.61
C ARG A 178 0.65 25.31 28.91
N PRO A 179 0.68 25.93 30.09
CA PRO A 179 -0.07 25.67 31.33
C PRO A 179 -1.22 26.62 31.64
#